data_AF-A0A640VYI7-F1
#
_entry.id   AF-A0A640VYI7-F1
#
_cell.length_a   1.000
_cell.length_b   1.000
_cell.length_c   1.000
_cell.angle_alpha   90.00
_cell.angle_beta   90.00
_cell.angle_gamma   90.00
#
_symmetry.space_group_name_H-M   'P 1'
#
loop_
_entity.id
_entity.type
_entity.pdbx_description
1 polymer ?
#
loop_
_entity_poly.entity_id
_entity_poly.type
_entity_poly.pdbx_seq_one_letter_code
_entity_poly.pdbx_strand_id
1 'polypeptide(L)'
;MKYGPYFAIFIVAAVAAYAAAIGFGSMSFKQNLAELVVTHLLALMFFALLIERAVEVIVNNKFIKRELEINSPVVTLKRKCAILQAALDAALLQTIPDMSDQTALADANAAKNENIAHLRGLIASAKRDKIAADQAAMPLREELGTEKAAFAATTATILGGLVALTGTTVLAEFVDISAATDARQFFGLFDQPEFFVAVDILFTALILAGGSEGIHQIVKGFLSARDDLALT
;
A
#
# COMPACT_ATOMS: atom_id res chain seq x y z
N MET A 1 -10.26 -13.42 3.09
CA MET A 1 -9.36 -14.59 2.84
C MET A 1 -8.12 -14.48 3.75
N LYS A 2 -8.10 -15.13 4.92
CA LYS A 2 -6.99 -14.99 5.90
C LYS A 2 -5.66 -15.64 5.48
N TYR A 3 -5.66 -16.43 4.40
CA TYR A 3 -4.50 -17.21 3.95
C TYR A 3 -3.85 -16.69 2.66
N GLY A 4 -4.31 -15.57 2.12
CA GLY A 4 -3.83 -15.01 0.84
C GLY A 4 -2.30 -14.88 0.72
N PRO A 5 -1.59 -14.24 1.67
CA PRO A 5 -0.14 -14.08 1.57
C PRO A 5 0.59 -15.42 1.71
N TYR A 6 0.15 -16.29 2.63
CA TYR A 6 0.75 -17.62 2.81
C TYR A 6 0.58 -18.51 1.57
N PHE A 7 -0.56 -18.41 0.88
CA PHE A 7 -0.80 -19.14 -0.36
C PHE A 7 0.09 -18.63 -1.50
N ALA A 8 0.29 -17.31 -1.62
CA ALA A 8 1.26 -16.76 -2.58
C ALA A 8 2.69 -17.21 -2.27
N ILE A 9 3.11 -17.16 -1.01
CA ILE A 9 4.43 -17.65 -0.58
C ILE A 9 4.58 -19.13 -0.94
N PHE A 10 3.56 -19.95 -0.69
CA PHE A 10 3.58 -21.37 -1.04
C PHE A 10 3.69 -21.60 -2.55
N ILE A 11 2.94 -20.85 -3.37
CA ILE A 11 3.06 -20.93 -4.83
C ILE A 11 4.46 -20.53 -5.27
N VAL A 12 4.98 -19.40 -4.79
CA VAL A 12 6.32 -18.93 -5.16
C VAL A 12 7.38 -19.93 -4.72
N ALA A 13 7.27 -20.51 -3.53
CA ALA A 13 8.18 -21.56 -3.06
C ALA A 13 8.11 -22.83 -3.93
N ALA A 14 6.91 -23.27 -4.33
CA ALA A 14 6.73 -24.42 -5.20
C ALA A 14 7.32 -24.17 -6.61
N VAL A 15 7.10 -22.98 -7.16
CA VAL A 15 7.65 -22.60 -8.47
C VAL A 15 9.17 -22.42 -8.38
N ALA A 16 9.69 -21.86 -7.29
CA ALA A 16 11.12 -21.74 -7.04
C ALA A 16 11.81 -23.11 -6.95
N ALA A 17 11.21 -24.06 -6.23
CA ALA A 17 11.71 -25.44 -6.14
C ALA A 17 11.68 -26.14 -7.52
N TYR A 18 10.62 -25.92 -8.31
CA TYR A 18 10.54 -26.45 -9.67
C TYR A 18 11.58 -25.83 -10.60
N ALA A 19 11.76 -24.50 -10.56
CA ALA A 19 12.76 -23.79 -11.35
C ALA A 19 14.18 -24.26 -11.03
N ALA A 20 14.49 -24.48 -9.75
CA ALA A 20 15.75 -25.05 -9.33
C ALA A 20 15.98 -26.47 -9.90
N ALA A 21 14.97 -27.34 -9.85
CA ALA A 21 15.05 -28.72 -10.35
C ALA A 21 15.23 -28.82 -11.88
N ILE A 22 14.82 -27.82 -12.65
CA ILE A 22 15.04 -27.77 -14.12
C ILE A 22 16.38 -27.13 -14.49
N GLY A 23 17.22 -26.78 -13.51
CA GLY A 23 18.55 -26.23 -13.75
C GLY A 23 18.53 -24.76 -14.21
N PHE A 24 17.54 -23.97 -13.79
CA PHE A 24 17.66 -22.51 -13.91
C PHE A 24 18.88 -22.06 -13.10
N GLY A 25 19.98 -21.79 -13.79
CA GLY A 25 21.22 -21.33 -13.17
C GLY A 25 21.09 -19.87 -12.75
N SER A 26 21.48 -19.58 -11.52
CA SER A 26 21.79 -18.20 -11.13
C SER A 26 22.99 -17.72 -11.96
N MET A 27 22.94 -16.48 -12.43
CA MET A 27 24.14 -15.88 -13.02
C MET A 27 25.11 -15.59 -11.88
N SER A 28 26.36 -16.04 -12.04
CA SER A 28 27.45 -15.81 -11.08
C SER A 28 28.26 -14.60 -11.54
N PHE A 29 28.39 -13.56 -10.73
CA PHE A 29 29.14 -12.35 -11.10
C PHE A 29 30.38 -12.16 -10.22
N LYS A 30 31.52 -12.64 -10.72
CA LYS A 30 32.79 -12.68 -9.98
C LYS A 30 33.62 -11.39 -9.95
N GLN A 31 33.14 -10.21 -10.37
CA GLN A 31 33.99 -8.99 -10.42
C GLN A 31 33.30 -7.67 -9.98
N ASN A 32 34.04 -6.90 -9.16
CA ASN A 32 33.77 -5.56 -8.62
C ASN A 32 32.49 -5.37 -7.77
N LEU A 33 32.57 -5.78 -6.51
CA LEU A 33 31.48 -5.68 -5.51
C LEU A 33 30.87 -4.27 -5.39
N ALA A 34 31.64 -3.19 -5.52
CA ALA A 34 31.13 -1.82 -5.44
C ALA A 34 30.31 -1.39 -6.68
N GLU A 35 30.77 -1.76 -7.87
CA GLU A 35 30.09 -1.47 -9.15
C GLU A 35 28.86 -2.37 -9.34
N LEU A 36 28.97 -3.61 -8.86
CA LEU A 36 27.90 -4.61 -8.82
C LEU A 36 26.77 -4.16 -7.88
N VAL A 37 27.09 -3.76 -6.64
CA VAL A 37 26.10 -3.31 -5.66
C VAL A 37 25.31 -2.11 -6.18
N VAL A 38 25.97 -1.12 -6.78
CA VAL A 38 25.25 0.05 -7.32
C VAL A 38 24.33 -0.35 -8.47
N THR A 39 24.83 -1.12 -9.44
CA THR A 39 24.05 -1.48 -10.64
C THR A 39 22.88 -2.41 -10.32
N HIS A 40 23.08 -3.38 -9.43
CA HIS A 40 22.07 -4.38 -9.09
C HIS A 40 21.07 -3.88 -8.06
N LEU A 41 21.51 -3.08 -7.08
CA LEU A 41 20.58 -2.44 -6.15
C LEU A 41 19.69 -1.44 -6.89
N LEU A 42 20.22 -0.73 -7.90
CA LEU A 42 19.40 0.09 -8.80
C LEU A 42 18.41 -0.74 -9.62
N ALA A 43 18.82 -1.89 -10.15
CA ALA A 43 17.91 -2.80 -10.87
C ALA A 43 16.81 -3.35 -9.95
N LEU A 44 17.16 -3.79 -8.74
CA LEU A 44 16.19 -4.25 -7.73
C LEU A 44 15.25 -3.13 -7.29
N MET A 45 15.76 -1.93 -7.07
CA MET A 45 14.94 -0.75 -6.78
C MET A 45 13.99 -0.42 -7.93
N PHE A 46 14.47 -0.50 -9.17
CA PHE A 46 13.64 -0.28 -10.35
C PHE A 46 12.50 -1.31 -10.42
N PHE A 47 12.79 -2.60 -10.25
CA PHE A 47 11.75 -3.63 -10.21
C PHE A 47 10.81 -3.48 -9.02
N ALA A 48 11.31 -3.13 -7.84
CA ALA A 48 10.48 -2.86 -6.68
C ALA A 48 9.50 -1.69 -6.94
N LEU A 49 9.96 -0.60 -7.55
CA LEU A 49 9.10 0.53 -7.93
C LEU A 49 8.08 0.15 -9.00
N LEU A 50 8.46 -0.66 -9.99
CA LEU A 50 7.54 -1.17 -11.00
C LEU A 50 6.46 -2.06 -10.39
N ILE A 51 6.84 -2.97 -9.48
CA ILE A 51 5.93 -3.87 -8.78
C ILE A 51 4.99 -3.04 -7.90
N GLU A 52 5.51 -2.09 -7.13
CA GLU A 52 4.71 -1.17 -6.32
C GLU A 52 3.66 -0.46 -7.17
N ARG A 53 4.08 0.13 -8.31
CA ARG A 53 3.17 0.83 -9.20
C ARG A 53 2.13 -0.10 -9.84
N ALA A 54 2.54 -1.30 -10.25
CA ALA A 54 1.62 -2.29 -10.81
C ALA A 54 0.58 -2.74 -9.77
N VAL A 55 1.01 -3.03 -8.54
CA VAL A 55 0.14 -3.41 -7.43
C VAL A 55 -0.85 -2.30 -7.11
N GLU A 56 -0.39 -1.05 -7.04
CA GLU A 56 -1.26 0.11 -6.81
C GLU A 56 -2.38 0.19 -7.86
N VAL A 57 -2.05 0.06 -9.14
CA VAL A 57 -3.02 0.11 -10.24
C VAL A 57 -4.03 -1.04 -10.13
N ILE A 58 -3.57 -2.27 -9.88
CA ILE A 58 -4.43 -3.45 -9.76
C ILE A 58 -5.36 -3.35 -8.54
N VAL A 59 -4.81 -2.97 -7.38
CA VAL A 59 -5.56 -2.81 -6.12
C VAL A 59 -6.61 -1.71 -6.28
N ASN A 60 -6.22 -0.54 -6.80
CA ASN A 60 -7.15 0.57 -7.00
C ASN A 60 -8.28 0.16 -7.94
N ASN A 61 -7.96 -0.46 -9.09
CA ASN A 61 -8.99 -0.89 -10.04
C ASN A 61 -9.97 -1.93 -9.44
N LYS A 62 -9.45 -2.86 -8.62
CA LYS A 62 -10.28 -3.90 -8.00
C LYS A 62 -11.24 -3.37 -6.93
N PHE A 63 -10.78 -2.42 -6.11
CA PHE A 63 -11.52 -1.99 -4.92
C PHE A 63 -12.21 -0.62 -5.04
N ILE A 64 -12.01 0.12 -6.14
CA ILE A 64 -12.58 1.47 -6.34
C ILE A 64 -14.10 1.53 -6.13
N LYS A 65 -14.84 0.51 -6.60
CA LYS A 65 -16.31 0.47 -6.47
C LYS A 65 -16.74 0.41 -5.01
N ARG A 66 -16.12 -0.49 -4.23
CA ARG A 66 -16.37 -0.64 -2.79
C ARG A 66 -15.95 0.61 -2.01
N GLU A 67 -14.81 1.21 -2.33
CA GLU A 67 -14.40 2.48 -1.72
C GLU A 67 -15.38 3.61 -1.99
N LEU A 68 -15.88 3.69 -3.22
CA LEU A 68 -16.89 4.68 -3.59
C LEU A 68 -18.18 4.42 -2.82
N GLU A 69 -18.66 3.18 -2.74
CA GLU A 69 -19.87 2.81 -1.99
C GLU A 69 -19.77 3.21 -0.52
N ILE A 70 -18.66 2.87 0.15
CA ILE A 70 -18.43 3.19 1.57
C ILE A 70 -18.30 4.70 1.80
N ASN A 71 -17.63 5.42 0.90
CA ASN A 71 -17.35 6.85 1.09
C ASN A 71 -18.44 7.78 0.54
N SER A 72 -19.29 7.32 -0.39
CA SER A 72 -20.31 8.16 -1.05
C SER A 72 -21.28 8.83 -0.08
N PRO A 73 -21.77 8.18 1.00
CA PRO A 73 -22.70 8.83 1.93
C PRO A 73 -22.02 9.95 2.71
N VAL A 74 -20.79 9.70 3.17
CA VAL A 74 -19.96 10.69 3.88
C VAL A 74 -19.65 11.88 2.99
N VAL A 75 -19.24 11.64 1.74
CA VAL A 75 -18.94 12.71 0.78
C VAL A 75 -20.19 13.55 0.49
N THR A 76 -21.34 12.91 0.32
CA THR A 76 -22.61 13.59 0.08
C THR A 76 -23.02 14.46 1.28
N LEU A 77 -22.92 13.94 2.50
CA LEU A 77 -23.23 14.69 3.72
C LEU A 77 -22.23 15.82 3.98
N LYS A 78 -20.94 15.61 3.67
CA LYS A 78 -19.91 16.66 3.72
C LYS A 78 -20.25 17.81 2.75
N ARG A 79 -20.66 17.48 1.51
CA ARG A 79 -21.12 18.49 0.53
C ARG A 79 -22.37 19.23 1.02
N LYS A 80 -23.37 18.52 1.54
CA LYS A 80 -24.58 19.13 2.14
C LYS A 80 -24.23 20.10 3.26
N CYS A 81 -23.32 19.72 4.17
CA CYS A 81 -22.84 20.62 5.22
C CYS A 81 -22.18 21.88 4.66
N ALA A 82 -21.34 21.74 3.63
CA ALA A 82 -20.66 22.88 3.01
C ALA A 82 -21.65 23.84 2.32
N ILE A 83 -22.65 23.31 1.62
CA ILE A 83 -23.70 24.11 0.97
C ILE A 83 -24.52 24.87 2.02
N LEU A 84 -24.94 24.19 3.09
CA LEU A 84 -25.70 24.83 4.17
C LEU A 84 -24.89 25.89 4.91
N GLN A 85 -23.59 25.65 5.11
CA GLN A 85 -22.70 26.63 5.71
C GLN A 85 -22.57 27.87 4.82
N ALA A 86 -22.37 27.70 3.52
CA ALA A 86 -22.33 28.81 2.58
C ALA A 86 -23.66 29.60 2.53
N ALA A 87 -24.80 28.90 2.63
CA ALA A 87 -26.11 29.55 2.72
C ALA A 87 -26.29 30.35 4.01
N LEU A 88 -25.80 29.83 5.15
CA LEU A 88 -25.79 30.55 6.42
C LEU A 88 -24.92 31.80 6.34
N ASP A 89 -23.72 31.68 5.78
CA ASP A 89 -22.79 32.81 5.64
C ASP A 89 -23.40 33.89 4.73
N ALA A 90 -24.06 33.51 3.63
CA ALA A 90 -24.80 34.42 2.76
C ALA A 90 -25.97 35.10 3.49
N ALA A 91 -26.74 34.35 4.29
CA ALA A 91 -27.86 34.90 5.07
C ALA A 91 -27.37 35.89 6.14
N LEU A 92 -26.22 35.65 6.76
CA LEU A 92 -25.62 36.58 7.73
C LEU A 92 -25.23 37.91 7.07
N LEU A 93 -24.63 37.85 5.88
CA LEU A 93 -24.19 39.00 5.10
C LEU A 93 -25.33 39.77 4.43
N GLN A 94 -26.53 39.21 4.33
CA GLN A 94 -27.67 39.86 3.71
C GLN A 94 -28.04 41.13 4.49
N THR A 95 -27.85 42.29 3.88
CA THR A 95 -28.27 43.59 4.43
C THR A 95 -29.78 43.71 4.33
N ILE A 96 -30.42 44.17 5.40
CA ILE A 96 -31.84 44.51 5.37
C ILE A 96 -31.96 45.87 4.68
N PRO A 97 -32.86 46.04 3.69
CA PRO A 97 -33.06 47.33 3.02
C PRO A 97 -33.39 48.42 4.05
N ASP A 98 -32.93 49.64 3.79
CA ASP A 98 -33.29 50.79 4.61
C ASP A 98 -34.79 51.07 4.42
N MET A 99 -35.59 50.72 5.43
CA MET A 99 -37.04 50.84 5.43
C MET A 99 -37.44 51.97 6.36
N SER A 100 -38.22 52.93 5.86
CA SER A 100 -38.72 54.06 6.66
C SER A 100 -39.77 53.66 7.71
N ASP A 101 -40.39 52.49 7.55
CA ASP A 101 -41.37 51.94 8.49
C ASP A 101 -40.67 51.03 9.52
N GLN A 102 -40.74 51.42 10.79
CA GLN A 102 -40.15 50.67 11.90
C GLN A 102 -40.77 49.29 12.08
N THR A 103 -42.06 49.12 11.75
CA THR A 103 -42.75 47.82 11.85
C THR A 103 -42.23 46.87 10.78
N ALA A 104 -42.14 47.35 9.53
CA ALA A 104 -41.59 46.58 8.42
C ALA A 104 -40.13 46.17 8.65
N LEU A 105 -39.32 47.05 9.27
CA LEU A 105 -37.95 46.75 9.64
C LEU A 105 -37.87 45.67 10.74
N ALA A 106 -38.75 45.71 11.74
CA ALA A 106 -38.81 44.69 12.79
C ALA A 106 -39.20 43.32 12.23
N ASP A 107 -40.20 43.27 11.35
CA ASP A 107 -40.67 42.04 10.70
C ASP A 107 -39.58 41.43 9.80
N ALA A 108 -38.87 42.27 9.02
CA ALA A 108 -37.75 41.83 8.19
C ALA A 108 -36.60 41.24 9.02
N ASN A 109 -36.29 41.85 10.18
CA ASN A 109 -35.30 41.33 11.12
C ASN A 109 -35.74 39.98 11.72
N ALA A 110 -37.01 39.85 12.11
CA ALA A 110 -37.56 38.61 12.65
C ALA A 110 -37.46 37.48 11.63
N ALA A 111 -37.88 37.72 10.38
CA ALA A 111 -37.79 36.75 9.29
C ALA A 111 -36.33 36.33 8.99
N LYS A 112 -35.39 37.28 8.98
CA LYS A 112 -33.96 36.98 8.81
C LYS A 112 -33.44 36.08 9.94
N ASN A 113 -33.77 36.41 11.18
CA ASN A 113 -33.34 35.65 12.36
C ASN A 113 -33.94 34.24 12.37
N GLU A 114 -35.21 34.07 11.97
CA GLU A 114 -35.84 32.77 11.81
C GLU A 114 -35.13 31.92 10.74
N ASN A 115 -34.82 32.50 9.57
CA ASN A 115 -34.07 31.81 8.52
C ASN A 115 -32.68 31.37 9.00
N ILE A 116 -31.95 32.23 9.73
CA ILE A 116 -30.67 31.88 10.34
C ILE A 116 -30.81 30.73 11.34
N ALA A 117 -31.84 30.76 12.20
CA ALA A 117 -32.10 29.70 13.16
C ALA A 117 -32.42 28.36 12.46
N HIS A 118 -33.23 28.39 11.41
CA HIS A 118 -33.55 27.23 10.58
C HIS A 118 -32.29 26.65 9.93
N LEU A 119 -31.46 27.48 9.29
CA LEU A 119 -30.19 27.03 8.69
C LEU A 119 -29.23 26.42 9.71
N ARG A 120 -29.12 27.01 10.92
CA ARG A 120 -28.33 26.43 12.02
C ARG A 120 -28.85 25.05 12.43
N GLY A 121 -30.18 24.89 12.51
CA GLY A 121 -30.82 23.61 12.80
C GLY A 121 -30.49 22.54 11.76
N LEU A 122 -30.59 22.88 10.46
CA LEU A 122 -30.23 21.99 9.36
C LEU A 122 -28.74 21.62 9.38
N ILE A 123 -27.84 22.57 9.64
CA ILE A 123 -26.41 22.31 9.76
C ILE A 123 -26.13 21.35 10.92
N ALA A 124 -26.77 21.56 12.07
CA ALA A 124 -26.60 20.69 13.23
C ALA A 124 -27.07 19.26 12.93
N SER A 125 -28.21 19.10 12.26
CA SER A 125 -28.69 17.80 11.80
C SER A 125 -27.73 17.14 10.81
N ALA A 126 -27.33 17.87 9.76
CA ALA A 126 -26.41 17.35 8.74
C ALA A 126 -25.05 16.95 9.32
N LYS A 127 -24.55 17.67 10.34
CA LYS A 127 -23.33 17.32 11.07
C LYS A 127 -23.51 16.02 11.87
N ARG A 128 -24.64 15.83 12.56
CA ARG A 128 -24.95 14.59 13.27
C ARG A 128 -25.03 13.40 12.30
N ASP A 129 -25.75 13.58 11.19
CA ASP A 129 -25.89 12.54 10.17
C ASP A 129 -24.52 12.19 9.56
N LYS A 130 -23.67 13.19 9.32
CA LYS A 130 -22.30 12.97 8.85
C LYS A 130 -21.49 12.14 9.86
N ILE A 131 -21.53 12.49 11.15
CA ILE A 131 -20.81 11.76 12.21
C ILE A 131 -21.30 10.31 12.27
N ALA A 132 -22.62 10.09 12.23
CA ALA A 132 -23.20 8.76 12.21
C ALA A 132 -22.77 7.95 10.97
N ALA A 133 -22.75 8.58 9.80
CA ALA A 133 -22.27 7.95 8.57
C ALA A 133 -20.77 7.63 8.61
N ASP A 134 -19.95 8.51 9.18
CA ASP A 134 -18.51 8.27 9.36
C ASP A 134 -18.26 7.11 10.35
N GLN A 135 -19.02 7.04 11.45
CA GLN A 135 -18.95 5.94 12.41
C GLN A 135 -19.39 4.61 11.79
N ALA A 136 -20.45 4.61 10.98
CA ALA A 136 -20.90 3.42 10.27
C ALA A 136 -19.91 2.97 9.18
N ALA A 137 -19.23 3.92 8.52
CA ALA A 137 -18.22 3.62 7.50
C ALA A 137 -16.88 3.15 8.09
N MET A 138 -16.57 3.48 9.35
CA MET A 138 -15.30 3.15 9.99
C MET A 138 -14.95 1.66 9.97
N PRO A 139 -15.80 0.72 10.44
CA PRO A 139 -15.49 -0.70 10.40
C PRO A 139 -15.34 -1.22 8.96
N LEU A 140 -16.14 -0.70 8.03
CA LEU A 140 -16.07 -1.09 6.61
C LEU A 140 -14.76 -0.60 5.94
N ARG A 141 -14.28 0.59 6.32
CA ARG A 141 -12.98 1.11 5.87
C ARG A 141 -11.82 0.28 6.41
N GLU A 142 -11.91 -0.14 7.67
CA GLU A 142 -10.90 -1.00 8.29
C GLU A 142 -10.87 -2.37 7.61
N GLU A 143 -12.02 -3.01 7.45
CA GLU A 143 -12.15 -4.28 6.74
C GLU A 143 -11.58 -4.18 5.32
N LEU A 144 -12.00 -3.16 4.55
CA LEU A 144 -11.50 -2.93 3.20
C LEU A 144 -9.99 -2.67 3.17
N GLY A 145 -9.46 -1.93 4.16
CA GLY A 145 -8.02 -1.70 4.33
C GLY A 145 -7.26 -3.01 4.53
N THR A 146 -7.76 -3.90 5.38
CA THR A 146 -7.14 -5.22 5.59
C THR A 146 -7.22 -6.10 4.34
N GLU A 147 -8.34 -6.10 3.62
CA GLU A 147 -8.49 -6.83 2.36
C GLU A 147 -7.55 -6.31 1.28
N LYS A 148 -7.44 -4.98 1.13
CA LYS A 148 -6.53 -4.33 0.20
C LYS A 148 -5.08 -4.70 0.51
N ALA A 149 -4.67 -4.60 1.77
CA ALA A 149 -3.32 -4.93 2.21
C ALA A 149 -2.97 -6.40 1.92
N ALA A 150 -3.86 -7.33 2.26
CA ALA A 150 -3.66 -8.74 1.98
C ALA A 150 -3.56 -9.03 0.48
N PHE A 151 -4.45 -8.43 -0.33
CA PHE A 151 -4.43 -8.61 -1.78
C PHE A 151 -3.20 -7.98 -2.43
N ALA A 152 -2.78 -6.80 -1.97
CA ALA A 152 -1.56 -6.13 -2.42
C ALA A 152 -0.33 -6.99 -2.14
N ALA A 153 -0.19 -7.49 -0.91
CA ALA A 153 0.92 -8.36 -0.51
C ALA A 153 0.98 -9.64 -1.35
N THR A 154 -0.15 -10.31 -1.57
CA THR A 154 -0.25 -11.49 -2.44
C THR A 154 0.19 -11.17 -3.87
N THR A 155 -0.31 -10.07 -4.43
CA THR A 155 0.00 -9.67 -5.81
C THR A 155 1.48 -9.30 -5.95
N ALA A 156 2.02 -8.53 -5.01
CA ALA A 156 3.42 -8.13 -4.98
C ALA A 156 4.35 -9.35 -4.86
N THR A 157 4.00 -10.32 -4.02
CA THR A 157 4.76 -11.58 -3.87
C THR A 157 4.77 -12.40 -5.16
N ILE A 158 3.63 -12.50 -5.85
CA ILE A 158 3.56 -13.22 -7.13
C ILE A 158 4.40 -12.51 -8.20
N LEU A 159 4.30 -11.18 -8.31
CA LEU A 159 5.08 -10.41 -9.27
C LEU A 159 6.58 -10.47 -8.96
N GLY A 160 6.97 -10.36 -7.69
CA GLY A 160 8.35 -10.53 -7.24
C GLY A 160 8.88 -11.92 -7.54
N GLY A 161 8.06 -12.96 -7.36
CA GLY A 161 8.40 -14.33 -7.75
C GLY A 161 8.62 -14.48 -9.25
N LEU A 162 7.75 -13.89 -10.08
CA LEU A 162 7.93 -13.89 -11.54
C LEU A 162 9.22 -13.18 -11.96
N VAL A 163 9.55 -12.05 -11.34
CA VAL A 163 10.82 -11.34 -11.59
C VAL A 163 12.00 -12.21 -11.17
N ALA A 164 11.97 -12.79 -9.97
CA ALA A 164 13.03 -13.67 -9.48
C ALA A 164 13.30 -14.88 -10.41
N LEU A 165 12.25 -15.45 -11.02
CA LEU A 165 12.37 -16.53 -11.99
C LEU A 165 13.05 -16.13 -13.30
N THR A 166 13.12 -14.83 -13.63
CA THR A 166 13.87 -14.36 -14.81
C THR A 166 15.38 -14.34 -14.59
N GLY A 167 15.86 -14.76 -13.41
CA GLY A 167 17.27 -14.84 -13.06
C GLY A 167 17.80 -13.64 -12.27
N THR A 168 16.93 -12.69 -11.88
CA THR A 168 17.29 -11.64 -10.92
C THR A 168 17.22 -12.21 -9.51
N THR A 169 18.35 -12.68 -8.97
CA THR A 169 18.41 -13.26 -7.63
C THR A 169 19.45 -12.53 -6.78
N VAL A 170 19.27 -12.51 -5.45
CA VAL A 170 20.04 -11.64 -4.53
C VAL A 170 21.15 -12.40 -3.81
N LEU A 171 20.85 -13.62 -3.33
CA LEU A 171 21.76 -14.42 -2.49
C LEU A 171 22.87 -15.11 -3.30
N ALA A 172 22.61 -15.45 -4.57
CA ALA A 172 23.60 -16.09 -5.45
C ALA A 172 24.88 -15.26 -5.61
N GLU A 173 24.81 -13.94 -5.41
CA GLU A 173 25.99 -13.05 -5.45
C GLU A 173 26.85 -13.13 -4.19
N PHE A 174 26.25 -13.46 -3.05
CA PHE A 174 26.94 -13.47 -1.75
C PHE A 174 27.45 -14.85 -1.35
N VAL A 175 26.97 -15.91 -2.00
CA VAL A 175 27.27 -17.30 -1.67
C VAL A 175 27.96 -17.98 -2.85
N ASP A 176 29.20 -18.40 -2.66
CA ASP A 176 29.91 -19.21 -3.67
C ASP A 176 29.39 -20.66 -3.65
N ILE A 177 28.44 -20.95 -4.53
CA ILE A 177 27.83 -22.28 -4.67
C ILE A 177 28.81 -23.28 -5.31
N SER A 178 29.94 -22.82 -5.88
CA SER A 178 30.97 -23.73 -6.42
C SER A 178 31.68 -24.57 -5.35
N ALA A 179 31.56 -24.20 -4.06
CA ALA A 179 32.02 -25.03 -2.95
C ALA A 179 31.02 -26.13 -2.55
N ALA A 180 29.78 -26.09 -3.04
CA ALA A 180 28.69 -27.00 -2.67
C ALA A 180 28.49 -28.16 -3.67
N THR A 181 29.31 -28.25 -4.73
CA THR A 181 29.13 -29.21 -5.83
C THR A 181 29.34 -30.68 -5.39
N ASP A 182 30.02 -30.91 -4.26
CA ASP A 182 30.25 -32.24 -3.67
C ASP A 182 29.24 -32.62 -2.58
N ALA A 183 28.28 -31.74 -2.26
CA ALA A 183 27.35 -31.97 -1.16
C ALA A 183 26.11 -32.76 -1.61
N ARG A 184 26.04 -34.02 -1.15
CA ARG A 184 24.87 -34.89 -1.29
C ARG A 184 23.63 -34.26 -0.66
N GLN A 185 22.49 -34.40 -1.36
CA GLN A 185 21.10 -34.31 -0.92
C GLN A 185 20.86 -33.60 0.44
N PHE A 186 20.38 -32.37 0.39
CA PHE A 186 19.85 -31.67 1.55
C PHE A 186 18.42 -32.19 1.84
N PHE A 187 18.22 -32.76 3.03
CA PHE A 187 16.95 -33.39 3.45
C PHE A 187 16.40 -34.53 2.55
N GLY A 188 17.23 -35.13 1.70
CA GLY A 188 16.81 -36.26 0.84
C GLY A 188 15.82 -35.89 -0.28
N LEU A 189 15.55 -34.60 -0.49
CA LEU A 189 14.55 -34.09 -1.44
C LEU A 189 15.16 -33.22 -2.55
N PHE A 190 16.27 -32.52 -2.28
CA PHE A 190 16.91 -31.60 -3.23
C PHE A 190 18.42 -31.72 -3.14
N ASP A 191 19.11 -31.51 -4.25
CA ASP A 191 20.56 -31.27 -4.20
C ASP A 191 20.82 -29.89 -3.58
N GLN A 192 21.90 -29.75 -2.82
CA GLN A 192 22.20 -28.50 -2.10
C GLN A 192 22.15 -27.24 -3.00
N PRO A 193 22.69 -27.26 -4.24
CA PRO A 193 22.56 -26.14 -5.17
C PRO A 193 21.10 -25.76 -5.50
N GLU A 194 20.23 -26.74 -5.68
CA GLU A 194 18.81 -26.51 -6.00
C GLU A 194 18.07 -25.86 -4.83
N PHE A 195 18.36 -26.31 -3.61
CA PHE A 195 17.82 -25.70 -2.40
C PHE A 195 18.25 -24.22 -2.28
N PHE A 196 19.52 -23.91 -2.55
CA PHE A 196 20.02 -22.53 -2.53
C PHE A 196 19.32 -21.64 -3.55
N VAL A 197 19.12 -22.11 -4.78
CA VAL A 197 18.38 -21.38 -5.82
C VAL A 197 16.93 -21.14 -5.39
N ALA A 198 16.26 -22.15 -4.81
CA ALA A 198 14.89 -22.00 -4.35
C ALA A 198 14.75 -20.97 -3.22
N VAL A 199 15.67 -20.97 -2.25
CA VAL A 199 15.73 -19.99 -1.16
C VAL A 199 16.00 -18.59 -1.72
N ASP A 200 16.89 -18.47 -2.70
CA ASP A 200 17.24 -17.18 -3.30
C ASP A 200 16.06 -16.55 -4.06
N ILE A 201 15.37 -17.34 -4.89
CA ILE A 201 14.16 -16.89 -5.59
C ILE A 201 13.10 -16.43 -4.58
N LEU A 202 12.88 -17.21 -3.52
CA LEU A 202 11.89 -16.88 -2.50
C LEU A 202 12.26 -15.58 -1.76
N PHE A 203 13.52 -15.44 -1.37
CA PHE A 203 13.99 -14.26 -0.67
C PHE A 203 13.92 -13.01 -1.55
N THR A 204 14.35 -13.12 -2.81
CA THR A 204 14.25 -12.05 -3.81
C THR A 204 12.79 -11.62 -4.01
N ALA A 205 11.87 -12.58 -4.14
CA ALA A 205 10.45 -12.30 -4.27
C ALA A 205 9.89 -11.53 -3.06
N LEU A 206 10.31 -11.89 -1.84
CA LEU A 206 9.89 -11.20 -0.62
C LEU A 206 10.49 -9.79 -0.50
N ILE A 207 11.76 -9.61 -0.88
CA ILE A 207 12.40 -8.28 -0.93
C ILE A 207 11.64 -7.37 -1.88
N LEU A 208 11.36 -7.85 -3.09
CA LEU A 208 10.64 -7.09 -4.10
C LEU A 208 9.19 -6.83 -3.69
N ALA A 209 8.54 -7.78 -3.02
CA ALA A 209 7.19 -7.61 -2.48
C ALA A 209 7.12 -6.58 -1.34
N GLY A 210 8.21 -6.41 -0.58
CA GLY A 210 8.35 -5.35 0.42
C GLY A 210 8.52 -3.95 -0.16
N GLY A 211 8.69 -3.82 -1.49
CA GLY A 211 8.84 -2.54 -2.18
C GLY A 211 10.10 -1.79 -1.79
N SER A 212 10.09 -0.47 -1.97
CA SER A 212 11.22 0.40 -1.61
C SER A 212 11.52 0.41 -0.11
N GLU A 213 10.50 0.24 0.73
CA GLU A 213 10.65 0.20 2.19
C GLU A 213 11.39 -1.06 2.65
N GLY A 214 11.09 -2.22 2.06
CA GLY A 214 11.81 -3.47 2.33
C GLY A 214 13.30 -3.35 2.00
N ILE A 215 13.63 -2.80 0.83
CA ILE A 215 15.02 -2.54 0.43
C ILE A 215 15.68 -1.53 1.38
N HIS A 216 14.98 -0.46 1.76
CA HIS A 216 15.49 0.55 2.68
C HIS A 216 15.86 -0.05 4.06
N GLN A 217 15.00 -0.92 4.61
CA GLN A 217 15.27 -1.58 5.89
C GLN A 217 16.48 -2.52 5.82
N ILE A 218 16.66 -3.23 4.70
CA ILE A 218 17.83 -4.09 4.48
C ILE A 218 19.11 -3.24 4.41
N VAL A 219 19.10 -2.17 3.62
CA VAL A 219 20.23 -1.24 3.51
C VAL A 219 20.58 -0.63 4.87
N LYS A 220 19.57 -0.21 5.63
CA LYS A 220 19.77 0.34 6.97
C LYS A 220 20.37 -0.68 7.93
N GLY A 221 19.86 -1.91 7.94
CA GLY A 221 20.41 -3.00 8.75
C GLY A 221 21.86 -3.32 8.39
N PHE A 222 22.19 -3.34 7.10
CA PHE A 222 23.56 -3.56 6.63
C PHE A 222 24.52 -2.43 7.06
N LEU A 223 24.10 -1.17 6.91
CA LEU A 223 24.89 -0.01 7.33
C LEU A 223 25.15 -0.02 8.84
N SER A 224 24.12 -0.33 9.65
CA SER A 224 24.26 -0.47 11.10
C SER A 224 25.24 -1.58 11.48
N ALA A 225 25.13 -2.78 10.89
CA ALA A 225 26.05 -3.88 11.17
C ALA A 225 27.50 -3.57 10.76
N ARG A 226 27.69 -2.84 9.65
CA ARG A 226 29.01 -2.39 9.21
C ARG A 226 29.63 -1.40 10.20
N ASP A 227 28.85 -0.46 10.68
CA ASP A 227 29.32 0.57 11.61
C ASP A 227 29.67 -0.07 12.98
N ASP A 228 28.94 -1.10 13.41
CA ASP A 228 29.28 -1.89 14.61
C ASP A 228 30.59 -2.68 14.46
N LEU A 229 30.84 -3.26 13.28
CA LEU A 229 32.09 -3.98 12.95
C LEU A 229 33.30 -3.07 12.79
N ALA A 230 33.10 -1.78 12.49
CA ALA A 230 34.18 -0.80 12.38
C ALA A 230 34.66 -0.26 13.75
N LEU A 231 33.92 -0.56 14.83
CA LEU A 231 34.20 -0.13 16.21
C LEU A 231 34.85 -1.22 17.08
N THR A 232 35.03 -2.44 16.54
CA THR A 232 35.74 -3.58 17.16
C THR A 232 37.09 -3.80 16.51
#